data_AF-A0A2R6LTK1-F1
#
_entry.id   AF-A0A2R6LTK1-F1
#
_cell.length_a   1.000
_cell.length_b   1.000
_cell.length_c   1.000
_cell.angle_alpha   90.00
_cell.angle_beta   90.00
_cell.angle_gamma   90.00
#
_symmetry.space_group_name_H-M   'P 1'
#
loop_
_entity.id
_entity.type
_entity.pdbx_description
1 polymer ?
#
loop_
_entity_poly.entity_id
_entity_poly.type
_entity_poly.pdbx_seq_one_letter_code
_entity_poly.pdbx_strand_id
1 'polypeptide(L)'
;MRSVVQCVATRSNHRASHDRVIFAREVAVSMTTSETRPRTRSIELLLVGLLAGLALVDMALLASPSGVPAEPVRLLLAVGAFGAVAVGVALGVVGPRRYAVGAVASVPLVALYAYTGLLLPWTQFSYWLGQRGLELVLGIPFVGEPLAAALFGGFTLGETTLRTAFRYHYAVVGLGVLAALSVCVSLFRRRSAPAERSPAEDAG
;
A
#
# COMPACT_ATOMS: atom_id res chain seq x y z
N MET A 1 -46.17 61.33 -20.15
CA MET A 1 -45.13 60.28 -20.34
C MET A 1 -44.05 60.39 -19.25
N ARG A 2 -44.36 60.06 -18.00
CA ARG A 2 -43.42 60.22 -16.84
C ARG A 2 -43.41 59.01 -15.89
N SER A 3 -43.69 57.80 -16.38
CA SER A 3 -43.98 56.64 -15.50
C SER A 3 -43.18 55.37 -15.75
N VAL A 4 -42.09 55.37 -16.53
CA VAL A 4 -41.35 54.12 -16.84
C VAL A 4 -39.86 54.16 -16.44
N VAL A 5 -39.31 55.33 -16.10
CA VAL A 5 -37.86 55.46 -15.85
C VAL A 5 -37.44 55.20 -14.40
N GLN A 6 -38.39 55.02 -13.47
CA GLN A 6 -38.06 54.80 -12.05
C GLN A 6 -38.15 53.34 -11.57
N CYS A 7 -38.38 52.39 -12.48
CA CYS A 7 -38.49 50.96 -12.14
C CYS A 7 -37.21 50.14 -12.45
N VAL A 8 -36.15 50.77 -12.96
CA VAL A 8 -34.88 50.09 -13.30
C VAL A 8 -33.74 50.38 -12.29
N ALA A 9 -33.88 51.40 -11.44
CA ALA A 9 -32.81 51.84 -10.53
C ALA A 9 -32.83 51.22 -9.11
N THR A 10 -33.78 50.33 -8.80
CA THR A 10 -33.88 49.67 -7.45
C THR A 10 -33.90 48.15 -7.51
N ARG A 11 -33.45 47.55 -8.63
CA ARG A 11 -33.23 46.09 -8.75
C ARG A 11 -31.76 45.74 -8.97
N SER A 12 -30.86 46.55 -8.42
CA SER A 12 -29.40 46.36 -8.52
C SER A 12 -28.73 46.49 -7.14
N ASN A 13 -29.29 45.83 -6.13
CA ASN A 13 -28.59 45.70 -4.84
C ASN A 13 -28.85 44.36 -4.12
N HIS A 14 -29.99 43.71 -4.38
CA HIS A 14 -30.29 42.41 -3.75
C HIS A 14 -29.64 41.18 -4.43
N ARG A 15 -29.13 41.32 -5.66
CA ARG A 15 -28.48 40.22 -6.41
C ARG A 15 -26.96 40.18 -6.19
N ALA A 16 -26.36 41.29 -5.76
CA ALA A 16 -24.93 41.40 -5.51
C ALA A 16 -24.48 40.74 -4.19
N SER A 17 -25.38 40.54 -3.22
CA SER A 17 -25.03 39.87 -1.96
C SER A 17 -25.04 38.34 -2.09
N HIS A 18 -25.97 37.78 -2.88
CA HIS A 18 -26.07 36.33 -3.07
C HIS A 18 -24.90 35.78 -3.89
N ASP A 19 -24.51 36.47 -4.96
CA ASP A 19 -23.38 36.06 -5.81
C ASP A 19 -22.04 36.14 -5.06
N ARG A 20 -21.89 37.09 -4.13
CA ARG A 20 -20.69 37.18 -3.26
C ARG A 20 -20.62 36.03 -2.26
N VAL A 21 -21.75 35.56 -1.72
CA VAL A 21 -21.77 34.43 -0.79
C VAL A 21 -21.50 33.12 -1.53
N ILE A 22 -22.05 32.94 -2.73
CA ILE A 22 -21.73 31.79 -3.59
C ILE A 22 -20.24 31.80 -3.96
N PHE A 23 -19.72 32.94 -4.44
CA PHE A 23 -18.30 33.08 -4.79
C PHE A 23 -17.37 32.91 -3.58
N ALA A 24 -17.71 33.48 -2.42
CA ALA A 24 -16.92 33.30 -1.20
C ALA A 24 -16.94 31.85 -0.72
N ARG A 25 -18.08 31.15 -0.86
CA ARG A 25 -18.20 29.73 -0.53
C ARG A 25 -17.44 28.85 -1.53
N GLU A 26 -17.46 29.20 -2.81
CA GLU A 26 -16.74 28.50 -3.87
C GLU A 26 -15.22 28.73 -3.77
N VAL A 27 -14.78 29.93 -3.42
CA VAL A 27 -13.38 30.26 -3.09
C VAL A 27 -12.94 29.57 -1.80
N ALA A 28 -13.78 29.54 -0.76
CA ALA A 28 -13.47 28.83 0.49
C ALA A 28 -13.38 27.30 0.25
N VAL A 29 -14.28 26.73 -0.54
CA VAL A 29 -14.22 25.32 -0.97
C VAL A 29 -12.97 25.07 -1.83
N SER A 30 -12.65 25.97 -2.76
CA SER A 30 -11.47 25.88 -3.62
C SER A 30 -10.16 25.98 -2.82
N MET A 31 -10.07 26.88 -1.83
CA MET A 31 -8.92 26.98 -0.90
C MET A 31 -8.78 25.75 0.00
N THR A 32 -9.88 25.11 0.42
CA THR A 32 -9.79 23.84 1.19
C THR A 32 -9.41 22.62 0.33
N THR A 33 -9.45 22.72 -1.00
CA THR A 33 -9.21 21.58 -1.91
C THR A 33 -7.86 21.63 -2.65
N SER A 34 -7.12 22.73 -2.61
CA SER A 34 -5.94 22.90 -3.48
C SER A 34 -4.62 22.31 -2.95
N GLU A 35 -4.52 21.89 -1.69
CA GLU A 35 -3.21 21.65 -1.06
C GLU A 35 -2.93 20.19 -0.63
N THR A 36 -3.49 19.20 -1.33
CA THR A 36 -3.23 17.77 -1.00
C THR A 36 -2.74 16.89 -2.14
N ARG A 37 -2.76 17.38 -3.39
CA ARG A 37 -2.53 16.55 -4.60
C ARG A 37 -1.07 16.11 -4.87
N PRO A 38 -0.01 16.92 -4.61
CA PRO A 38 1.36 16.50 -4.90
C PRO A 38 1.92 15.55 -3.83
N ARG A 39 1.58 15.75 -2.55
CA ARG A 39 2.14 15.00 -1.42
C ARG A 39 1.80 13.50 -1.47
N THR A 40 0.60 13.13 -1.87
CA THR A 40 0.17 11.72 -1.93
C THR A 40 0.86 10.94 -3.05
N ARG A 41 1.16 11.59 -4.19
CA ARG A 41 1.88 10.94 -5.30
C ARG A 41 3.31 10.57 -4.93
N SER A 42 4.02 11.45 -4.23
CA SER A 42 5.38 11.16 -3.76
C SER A 42 5.40 9.97 -2.81
N ILE A 43 4.41 9.87 -1.92
CA ILE A 43 4.26 8.75 -0.98
C ILE A 43 3.97 7.44 -1.73
N GLU A 44 3.04 7.44 -2.70
CA GLU A 44 2.71 6.25 -3.49
C GLU A 44 3.93 5.73 -4.26
N LEU A 45 4.74 6.62 -4.85
CA LEU A 45 5.98 6.26 -5.52
C LEU A 45 7.06 5.74 -4.55
N LEU A 46 7.17 6.33 -3.36
CA LEU A 46 8.09 5.83 -2.33
C LEU A 46 7.71 4.43 -1.85
N LEU A 47 6.41 4.17 -1.62
CA LEU A 47 5.92 2.85 -1.21
C LEU A 47 6.14 1.81 -2.31
N VAL A 48 5.85 2.14 -3.56
CA VAL A 48 6.10 1.24 -4.70
C VAL A 48 7.58 1.00 -4.90
N GLY A 49 8.41 2.03 -4.80
CA GLY A 49 9.87 1.91 -4.86
C GLY A 49 10.44 1.04 -3.74
N LEU A 50 9.92 1.19 -2.52
CA LEU A 50 10.30 0.36 -1.37
C LEU A 50 9.91 -1.10 -1.59
N LEU A 51 8.67 -1.37 -2.03
CA LEU A 51 8.20 -2.73 -2.32
C LEU A 51 9.01 -3.38 -3.46
N ALA A 52 9.28 -2.62 -4.53
CA ALA A 52 10.09 -3.10 -5.64
C ALA A 52 11.54 -3.37 -5.22
N GLY A 53 12.14 -2.47 -4.43
CA GLY A 53 13.47 -2.65 -3.87
C GLY A 53 13.56 -3.89 -2.98
N LEU A 54 12.56 -4.12 -2.12
CA LEU A 54 12.46 -5.30 -1.27
C LEU A 54 12.43 -6.59 -2.11
N ALA A 55 11.58 -6.63 -3.14
CA ALA A 55 11.48 -7.77 -4.04
C ALA A 55 12.76 -8.02 -4.85
N LEU A 56 13.45 -6.97 -5.27
CA LEU A 56 14.72 -7.08 -5.99
C LEU A 56 15.83 -7.67 -5.11
N VAL A 57 15.92 -7.23 -3.85
CA VAL A 57 16.90 -7.80 -2.91
C VAL A 57 16.58 -9.27 -2.62
N ASP A 58 15.30 -9.63 -2.51
CA ASP A 58 14.87 -11.01 -2.33
C ASP A 58 15.28 -11.91 -3.51
N MET A 59 15.10 -11.42 -4.75
CA MET A 59 15.59 -12.09 -5.96
C MET A 59 17.12 -12.17 -6.01
N ALA A 60 17.83 -11.14 -5.55
CA ALA A 60 19.29 -11.16 -5.47
C ALA A 60 19.80 -12.22 -4.48
N LEU A 61 19.08 -12.46 -3.37
CA LEU A 61 19.42 -13.50 -2.40
C LEU A 61 19.29 -14.92 -2.96
N LEU A 62 18.40 -15.16 -3.93
CA LEU A 62 18.34 -16.44 -4.66
C LEU A 62 19.57 -16.69 -5.52
N ALA A 63 20.14 -15.62 -6.08
CA ALA A 63 21.26 -15.69 -7.01
C ALA A 63 22.63 -15.60 -6.30
N SER A 64 22.65 -15.26 -5.00
CA SER A 64 23.90 -15.05 -4.27
C SER A 64 24.61 -16.38 -4.00
N PRO A 65 25.91 -16.51 -4.34
CA PRO A 65 26.71 -17.64 -3.90
C PRO A 65 26.79 -17.67 -2.36
N SER A 66 26.87 -18.88 -1.81
CA SER A 66 26.70 -19.30 -0.41
C SER A 66 27.68 -18.70 0.63
N GLY A 67 28.35 -17.58 0.32
CA GLY A 67 29.34 -16.93 1.18
C GLY A 67 28.83 -15.71 1.98
N VAL A 68 27.62 -15.20 1.69
CA VAL A 68 27.02 -14.10 2.46
C VAL A 68 26.07 -14.67 3.51
N PRO A 69 26.15 -14.28 4.79
CA PRO A 69 25.14 -14.66 5.77
C PRO A 69 23.80 -14.06 5.34
N ALA A 70 22.90 -14.89 4.82
CA ALA A 70 21.60 -14.45 4.32
C ALA A 70 20.64 -14.03 5.46
N GLU A 71 20.90 -14.48 6.69
CA GLU A 71 20.09 -14.17 7.87
C GLU A 71 19.97 -12.67 8.19
N PRO A 72 21.06 -11.89 8.35
CA PRO A 72 20.96 -10.45 8.63
C PRO A 72 20.28 -9.68 7.50
N VAL A 73 20.49 -10.07 6.24
CA VAL A 73 19.83 -9.43 5.10
C VAL A 73 18.33 -9.71 5.15
N ARG A 74 17.93 -10.96 5.40
CA ARG A 74 16.50 -11.33 5.52
C ARG A 74 15.83 -10.67 6.72
N LEU A 75 16.55 -10.49 7.82
CA LEU A 75 16.05 -9.75 8.98
C LEU A 75 15.87 -8.25 8.65
N LEU A 76 16.82 -7.66 7.92
CA LEU A 76 16.69 -6.28 7.43
C LEU A 76 15.48 -6.13 6.48
N LEU A 77 15.26 -7.10 5.59
CA LEU A 77 14.08 -7.13 4.71
C LEU A 77 12.78 -7.24 5.52
N ALA A 78 12.74 -8.10 6.54
CA ALA A 78 11.60 -8.22 7.43
C ALA A 78 11.31 -6.90 8.16
N VAL A 79 12.34 -6.25 8.74
CA VAL A 79 12.19 -4.96 9.41
C VAL A 79 11.71 -3.88 8.45
N GLY A 80 12.26 -3.82 7.23
CA GLY A 80 11.81 -2.91 6.19
C GLY A 80 10.34 -3.12 5.80
N ALA A 81 9.91 -4.38 5.65
CA ALA A 81 8.54 -4.73 5.32
C ALA A 81 7.55 -4.34 6.42
N PHE A 82 7.87 -4.66 7.68
CA PHE A 82 7.06 -4.22 8.83
C PHE A 82 7.05 -2.70 8.99
N GLY A 83 8.18 -2.03 8.72
CA GLY A 83 8.27 -0.58 8.67
C GLY A 83 7.31 0.02 7.64
N ALA A 84 7.20 -0.56 6.45
CA ALA A 84 6.26 -0.11 5.42
C ALA A 84 4.79 -0.23 5.87
N VAL A 85 4.44 -1.30 6.59
CA VAL A 85 3.11 -1.46 7.19
C VAL A 85 2.86 -0.39 8.25
N ALA A 86 3.81 -0.17 9.15
CA ALA A 86 3.70 0.86 10.20
C ALA A 86 3.52 2.26 9.61
N VAL A 87 4.27 2.60 8.56
CA VAL A 87 4.10 3.85 7.79
C VAL A 87 2.71 3.91 7.16
N GLY A 88 2.22 2.83 6.56
CA GLY A 88 0.88 2.77 5.98
C GLY A 88 -0.24 3.00 7.00
N VAL A 89 -0.11 2.41 8.19
CA VAL A 89 -1.05 2.63 9.30
C VAL A 89 -0.98 4.09 9.77
N ALA A 90 0.22 4.62 10.03
CA ALA A 90 0.41 6.00 10.47
C ALA A 90 -0.19 7.01 9.47
N LEU A 91 0.04 6.79 8.18
CA LEU A 91 -0.55 7.59 7.11
C LEU A 91 -2.08 7.45 7.03
N GLY A 92 -2.62 6.29 7.36
CA GLY A 92 -4.06 6.06 7.42
C GLY A 92 -4.74 6.67 8.65
N VAL A 93 -3.99 6.93 9.73
CA VAL A 93 -4.47 7.67 10.91
C VAL A 93 -4.45 9.17 10.66
N VAL A 94 -3.37 9.70 10.08
CA VAL A 94 -3.21 11.15 9.81
C VAL A 94 -3.98 11.58 8.54
N GLY A 95 -4.18 10.66 7.60
CA GLY A 95 -4.75 10.93 6.30
C GLY A 95 -6.02 10.10 6.01
N PRO A 96 -6.24 9.75 4.74
CA PRO A 96 -7.40 8.96 4.34
C PRO A 96 -7.40 7.54 4.91
N ARG A 97 -8.51 7.12 5.51
CA ARG A 97 -8.70 5.79 6.13
C ARG A 97 -8.34 4.60 5.23
N ARG A 98 -8.40 4.76 3.90
CA ARG A 98 -8.03 3.72 2.92
C ARG A 98 -6.60 3.19 3.10
N TYR A 99 -5.66 4.03 3.53
CA TYR A 99 -4.27 3.62 3.75
C TYR A 99 -4.14 2.74 5.00
N ALA A 100 -4.91 3.02 6.06
CA ALA A 100 -4.94 2.17 7.27
C ALA A 100 -5.56 0.81 6.96
N VAL A 101 -6.66 0.77 6.19
CA VAL A 101 -7.30 -0.51 5.79
C VAL A 101 -6.32 -1.36 4.97
N GLY A 102 -5.65 -0.76 3.98
CA GLY A 102 -4.64 -1.46 3.18
C GLY A 102 -3.46 -1.97 4.02
N ALA A 103 -2.97 -1.15 4.97
CA ALA A 103 -1.86 -1.51 5.83
C ALA A 103 -2.23 -2.62 6.83
N VAL A 104 -3.42 -2.57 7.44
CA VAL A 104 -3.90 -3.64 8.33
C VAL A 104 -4.11 -4.93 7.55
N ALA A 105 -4.66 -4.85 6.34
CA ALA A 105 -4.85 -6.01 5.48
C ALA A 105 -3.53 -6.66 5.03
N SER A 106 -2.44 -5.90 4.94
CA SER A 106 -1.13 -6.43 4.54
C SER A 106 -0.31 -7.04 5.69
N VAL A 107 -0.67 -6.79 6.96
CA VAL A 107 0.00 -7.38 8.14
C VAL A 107 0.21 -8.90 8.03
N PRO A 108 -0.82 -9.74 7.79
CA PRO A 108 -0.63 -11.18 7.75
C PRO A 108 0.28 -11.62 6.58
N LEU A 109 0.22 -10.91 5.45
CA LEU A 109 1.08 -11.21 4.30
C LEU A 109 2.54 -10.89 4.60
N VAL A 110 2.80 -9.74 5.23
CA VAL A 110 4.16 -9.33 5.62
C VAL A 110 4.74 -10.24 6.70
N ALA A 111 3.92 -10.65 7.67
CA ALA A 111 4.32 -11.64 8.67
C ALA A 111 4.68 -12.98 8.03
N LEU A 112 3.85 -13.45 7.08
CA LEU A 112 4.12 -14.68 6.34
C LEU A 112 5.39 -14.57 5.50
N TYR A 113 5.59 -13.46 4.79
CA TYR A 113 6.80 -13.17 4.00
C TYR A 113 8.06 -13.21 4.89
N ALA A 114 8.05 -12.49 6.02
CA ALA A 114 9.17 -12.41 6.93
C ALA A 114 9.51 -13.77 7.54
N TYR A 115 8.50 -14.49 8.05
CA TYR A 115 8.71 -15.79 8.71
C TYR A 115 9.18 -16.87 7.72
N THR A 116 8.50 -17.01 6.58
CA THR A 116 8.93 -17.97 5.55
C THR A 116 10.30 -17.62 5.00
N GLY A 117 10.61 -16.32 4.84
CA GLY A 117 11.92 -15.85 4.44
C GLY A 117 13.02 -16.28 5.40
N LEU A 118 12.80 -16.19 6.71
CA LEU A 118 13.76 -16.63 7.72
C LEU A 118 13.95 -18.16 7.75
N LEU A 119 13.01 -18.95 7.23
CA LEU A 119 13.13 -20.41 7.13
C LEU A 119 13.98 -20.85 5.93
N LEU A 120 13.98 -20.09 4.83
CA LEU A 120 14.63 -20.47 3.56
C LEU A 120 16.15 -20.73 3.65
N PRO A 121 16.95 -19.98 4.43
CA PRO A 121 18.38 -20.27 4.60
C PRO A 121 18.67 -21.64 5.20
N TRP A 122 17.69 -22.26 5.86
CA TRP A 122 17.75 -23.60 6.46
C TRP A 122 19.01 -23.83 7.32
N THR A 123 19.36 -22.82 8.11
CA THR A 123 20.46 -22.85 9.07
C THR A 123 20.00 -23.38 10.44
N GLN A 124 20.93 -23.58 11.38
CA GLN A 124 20.62 -23.99 12.75
C GLN A 124 19.66 -23.01 13.45
N PHE A 125 19.84 -21.70 13.24
CA PHE A 125 18.94 -20.69 13.76
C PHE A 125 17.56 -20.76 13.11
N SER A 126 17.52 -20.92 11.78
CA SER A 126 16.28 -21.09 11.01
C SER A 126 15.48 -22.32 11.50
N TYR A 127 16.16 -23.42 11.77
CA TYR A 127 15.56 -24.65 12.30
C TYR A 127 14.98 -24.44 13.69
N TRP A 128 15.72 -23.78 14.60
CA TRP A 128 15.22 -23.46 15.93
C TRP A 128 13.98 -22.56 15.88
N LEU A 129 14.00 -21.54 15.02
CA LEU A 129 12.86 -20.65 14.79
C LEU A 129 11.66 -21.42 14.20
N GLY A 130 11.91 -22.33 13.27
CA GLY A 130 10.92 -23.25 12.73
C GLY A 130 10.28 -24.11 13.81
N GLN A 131 11.10 -24.66 14.70
CA GLN A 131 10.62 -25.56 15.75
C GLN A 131 9.73 -24.82 16.74
N ARG A 132 10.15 -23.63 17.16
CA ARG A 132 9.31 -22.76 18.02
C ARG A 132 8.00 -22.37 17.34
N GLY A 133 8.02 -22.08 16.04
CA GLY A 133 6.78 -21.78 15.31
C GLY A 133 5.82 -22.97 15.24
N LEU A 134 6.34 -24.16 14.96
CA LEU A 134 5.55 -25.39 14.91
C LEU A 134 4.94 -25.71 16.29
N GLU A 135 5.73 -25.58 17.36
CA GLU A 135 5.27 -25.77 18.74
C GLU A 135 4.15 -24.79 19.10
N LEU A 136 4.28 -23.51 18.73
CA LEU A 136 3.24 -22.49 18.96
C LEU A 136 1.94 -22.81 18.22
N VAL A 137 2.04 -23.27 16.98
CA VAL A 137 0.87 -23.64 16.17
C VAL A 137 0.17 -24.87 16.75
N LEU A 138 0.92 -25.90 17.14
CA LEU A 138 0.37 -27.10 17.77
C LEU A 138 -0.23 -26.82 19.16
N GLY A 139 0.21 -25.76 19.83
CA GLY A 139 -0.38 -25.29 21.09
C GLY A 139 -1.80 -24.72 20.95
N ILE A 140 -2.29 -24.45 19.73
CA ILE A 140 -3.64 -23.91 19.52
C ILE A 140 -4.67 -25.06 19.53
N PRO A 141 -5.65 -25.06 20.45
CA PRO A 141 -6.66 -26.11 20.50
C PRO A 141 -7.56 -26.10 19.26
N PHE A 142 -8.02 -27.29 18.85
CA PHE A 142 -8.91 -27.56 17.70
C PHE A 142 -8.35 -27.27 16.29
N VAL A 143 -7.52 -26.25 16.12
CA VAL A 143 -7.01 -25.84 14.79
C VAL A 143 -5.50 -26.01 14.62
N GLY A 144 -4.76 -26.36 15.68
CA GLY A 144 -3.30 -26.46 15.62
C GLY A 144 -2.78 -27.50 14.64
N GLU A 145 -3.34 -28.72 14.65
CA GLU A 145 -2.93 -29.80 13.74
C GLU A 145 -3.15 -29.47 12.25
N PRO A 146 -4.34 -29.04 11.79
CA PRO A 146 -4.53 -28.70 10.39
C PRO A 146 -3.71 -27.47 9.97
N LEU A 147 -3.46 -26.53 10.89
CA LEU A 147 -2.64 -25.35 10.61
C LEU A 147 -1.15 -25.71 10.49
N ALA A 148 -0.65 -26.61 11.34
CA ALA A 148 0.72 -27.14 11.25
C ALA A 148 0.93 -27.89 9.93
N ALA A 149 -0.01 -28.74 9.55
CA ALA A 149 0.02 -29.44 8.27
C ALA A 149 0.00 -28.47 7.08
N ALA A 150 -0.79 -27.39 7.14
CA ALA A 150 -0.86 -26.40 6.07
C ALA A 150 0.41 -25.55 5.96
N LEU A 151 0.96 -25.06 7.08
CA LEU A 151 2.09 -24.14 7.10
C LEU A 151 3.45 -24.83 6.98
N PHE A 152 3.61 -25.98 7.63
CA PHE A 152 4.88 -26.70 7.73
C PHE A 152 4.90 -28.01 6.93
N GLY A 153 3.77 -28.46 6.40
CA GLY A 153 3.70 -29.71 5.62
C GLY A 153 3.80 -30.98 6.46
N GLY A 154 3.66 -30.88 7.80
CA GLY A 154 3.75 -32.01 8.73
C GLY A 154 3.93 -31.59 10.19
N PHE A 155 4.10 -32.59 11.05
CA PHE A 155 4.35 -32.42 12.50
C PHE A 155 5.84 -32.46 12.87
N THR A 156 6.70 -32.63 11.88
CA THR A 156 8.16 -32.61 12.01
C THR A 156 8.74 -31.72 10.91
N LEU A 157 9.80 -30.99 11.24
CA LEU A 157 10.45 -30.11 10.29
C LEU A 157 11.36 -30.90 9.37
N GLY A 158 11.23 -30.66 8.07
CA GLY A 158 12.05 -31.32 7.07
C GLY A 158 11.91 -30.69 5.69
N GLU A 159 12.21 -31.46 4.66
CA GLU A 159 12.17 -31.01 3.26
C GLU A 159 10.78 -30.50 2.84
N THR A 160 9.71 -31.13 3.32
CA THR A 160 8.33 -30.73 3.05
C THR A 160 8.05 -29.32 3.59
N THR A 161 8.59 -28.99 4.77
CA THR A 161 8.53 -27.64 5.34
C THR A 161 9.25 -26.64 4.46
N LEU A 162 10.48 -26.95 4.03
CA LEU A 162 11.26 -26.04 3.20
C LEU A 162 10.56 -25.75 1.86
N ARG A 163 10.01 -26.78 1.21
CA ARG A 163 9.21 -26.62 -0.03
C ARG A 163 7.96 -25.78 0.19
N THR A 164 7.29 -25.96 1.33
CA THR A 164 6.08 -25.21 1.68
C THR A 164 6.41 -23.75 1.98
N ALA A 165 7.48 -23.49 2.74
CA ALA A 165 7.99 -22.15 3.00
C ALA A 165 8.39 -21.44 1.70
N PHE A 166 9.10 -22.13 0.78
CA PHE A 166 9.44 -21.59 -0.53
C PHE A 166 8.18 -21.18 -1.31
N ARG A 167 7.17 -22.07 -1.39
CA ARG A 167 5.90 -21.79 -2.07
C ARG A 167 5.20 -20.55 -1.50
N TYR A 168 5.05 -20.46 -0.18
CA TYR A 168 4.38 -19.32 0.45
C TYR A 168 5.20 -18.02 0.30
N HIS A 169 6.52 -18.08 0.47
CA HIS A 169 7.39 -16.92 0.38
C HIS A 169 7.29 -16.26 -1.00
N TYR A 170 7.48 -17.03 -2.07
CA TYR A 170 7.43 -16.50 -3.44
C TYR A 170 6.02 -16.17 -3.91
N ALA A 171 4.98 -16.80 -3.36
CA ALA A 171 3.60 -16.38 -3.59
C ALA A 171 3.36 -14.96 -3.06
N VAL A 172 3.84 -14.65 -1.85
CA VAL A 172 3.69 -13.30 -1.27
C VAL A 172 4.56 -12.28 -2.00
N VAL A 173 5.80 -12.61 -2.34
CA VAL A 173 6.68 -11.72 -3.14
C VAL A 173 6.03 -11.42 -4.49
N GLY A 174 5.51 -12.44 -5.19
CA GLY A 174 4.82 -12.27 -6.46
C GLY A 174 3.59 -11.36 -6.35
N LEU A 175 2.76 -11.55 -5.31
CA LEU A 175 1.61 -10.69 -5.06
C LEU A 175 2.02 -9.24 -4.75
N GLY A 176 3.11 -9.04 -4.02
CA GLY A 176 3.69 -7.72 -3.76
C GLY A 176 4.16 -7.02 -5.04
N VAL A 177 4.84 -7.75 -5.94
CA VAL A 177 5.27 -7.22 -7.25
C VAL A 177 4.05 -6.86 -8.11
N LEU A 178 3.02 -7.71 -8.16
CA LEU A 178 1.79 -7.41 -8.89
C LEU A 178 1.07 -6.18 -8.34
N ALA A 179 1.01 -6.04 -7.02
CA ALA A 179 0.46 -4.85 -6.38
C ALA A 179 1.26 -3.59 -6.76
N ALA A 180 2.58 -3.63 -6.69
CA ALA A 180 3.45 -2.53 -7.11
C ALA A 180 3.24 -2.14 -8.58
N LEU A 181 3.20 -3.14 -9.48
CA LEU A 181 2.92 -2.92 -10.91
C LEU A 181 1.53 -2.31 -11.13
N SER A 182 0.50 -2.79 -10.43
CA SER A 182 -0.86 -2.25 -10.55
C SER A 182 -0.93 -0.76 -10.18
N VAL A 183 -0.18 -0.34 -9.15
CA VAL A 183 -0.08 1.06 -8.74
C VAL A 183 0.71 1.87 -9.78
N CYS A 184 1.85 1.37 -10.26
CA CYS A 184 2.60 2.00 -11.36
C CYS A 184 1.72 2.27 -12.59
N VAL A 185 0.98 1.25 -13.03
CA VAL A 185 0.07 1.37 -14.18
C VAL A 185 -1.05 2.36 -13.90
N SER A 186 -1.64 2.34 -12.70
CA SER A 186 -2.65 3.32 -12.29
C SER A 186 -2.13 4.76 -12.31
N LEU A 187 -0.89 4.98 -11.84
CA LEU A 187 -0.23 6.29 -11.86
C LEU A 187 0.05 6.76 -13.30
N PHE A 188 0.53 5.85 -14.16
CA PHE A 188 0.75 6.15 -15.57
C PHE A 188 -0.56 6.53 -16.28
N ARG A 189 -1.63 5.75 -16.08
CA ARG A 189 -2.96 6.05 -16.66
C ARG A 189 -3.50 7.42 -16.22
N ARG A 190 -3.26 7.82 -14.97
CA ARG A 190 -3.64 9.15 -14.46
C ARG A 190 -2.84 10.30 -15.10
N ARG A 191 -1.65 10.04 -15.65
CA ARG A 191 -0.84 11.03 -16.37
C ARG A 191 -1.31 11.21 -17.82
N SER A 192 -1.80 10.14 -18.43
CA SER A 192 -2.23 10.13 -19.84
C SER A 192 -3.68 10.56 -20.06
N ALA A 193 -4.44 10.93 -19.01
CA ALA A 193 -5.78 11.46 -19.17
C ALA A 193 -5.71 12.80 -19.94
N PRO A 194 -6.37 12.95 -21.10
CA PRO A 194 -6.35 14.19 -21.86
C PRO A 194 -6.87 15.35 -21.01
N ALA A 195 -6.21 16.50 -21.07
CA ALA A 195 -6.79 17.74 -20.57
C ALA A 195 -8.14 17.92 -21.28
N GLU A 196 -9.22 18.05 -20.48
CA GLU A 196 -10.56 18.32 -20.97
C GLU A 196 -10.47 19.52 -21.95
N ARG A 197 -10.73 19.27 -23.23
CA ARG A 197 -10.70 20.35 -24.24
C ARG A 197 -11.79 21.34 -23.85
N SER A 198 -11.43 22.61 -23.73
CA SER A 198 -12.40 23.67 -23.50
C SER A 198 -13.41 23.67 -24.66
N PRO A 199 -14.73 23.69 -24.41
CA PRO A 199 -15.75 23.72 -25.46
C PRO A 199 -15.70 24.96 -26.36
N ALA A 200 -14.74 25.86 -26.15
CA ALA A 200 -14.47 27.00 -27.01
C ALA A 200 -13.73 26.64 -28.32
N GLU A 201 -13.12 25.45 -28.44
CA GLU A 201 -12.40 25.05 -29.66
C GLU A 201 -13.32 24.37 -30.70
N ASP A 202 -14.48 23.86 -30.28
CA ASP A 202 -15.47 23.24 -31.16
C ASP A 202 -16.57 24.22 -31.64
N ALA A 203 -16.41 25.52 -31.35
CA ALA A 203 -17.38 26.58 -31.68
C ALA A 203 -16.86 27.61 -32.70
N GLY A 204 -15.75 27.31 -33.39
CA GLY A 204 -15.13 28.14 -34.43
C GLY A 204 -15.44 27.67 -35.85
#